data_AF-A0A271JGY3-F1
#
_entry.id   AF-A0A271JGY3-F1
#
_cell.length_a   1.000
_cell.length_b   1.000
_cell.length_c   1.000
_cell.angle_alpha   90.00
_cell.angle_beta   90.00
_cell.angle_gamma   90.00
#
_symmetry.space_group_name_H-M   'P 1'
#
loop_
_entity.id
_entity.type
_entity.pdbx_description
1 polymer ?
#
loop_
_entity_poly.entity_id
_entity_poly.type
_entity_poly.pdbx_seq_one_letter_code
_entity_poly.pdbx_strand_id
1 'polypeptide(L)'
;MILLVGSAVIVFVLGAAVASVVALGSVDYALLNVAGACCLAVLLWVPFLKPDYQPIEPLSFVMLAVLVGITLKPAYIAFGPEYMEGYLLLNRQEPAFLLNGAFLALVGLSMLSVGYLLVLPRPGLSRLRVFATPVWSRDRLVLVGFVSMAIALAAMYLYIGKLGLSGVIEDFSRKRFYEVEGAEFERSALGYYRTAASVVGPVFLFVLAWALGRKAKIGKVEMVFIGLLVFMSVVFPFFNSSRTKVLMILLEALVIWKCVRGRIPTWMVTAIGIGMLALLLLLTALRPKAAEVSSFGDFLGVNALLETTVGSRHFLDLTKTSHIIEGVPDQLTYQYGMTYVAWVFMPVPRTVWLDKPALGAGPIIGQQIFGMQRAGVPPGMIAEAFLNFGYLGVLFCPFLIGVGLRWCYELFRPVLHTASGASLYAVTLIPVSWTTITGGFSQMMVALGVAVVPLLAIIFFVRVRQGPRSHAV
;
A
#
# COMPACT_ATOMS: atom_id res chain seq x y z
N MET A 1 -4.58 13.18 -20.44
CA MET A 1 -3.73 12.11 -19.87
C MET A 1 -4.55 10.93 -19.33
N ILE A 2 -5.47 11.12 -18.38
CA ILE A 2 -6.33 10.04 -17.85
C ILE A 2 -7.13 9.35 -18.96
N LEU A 3 -7.75 10.14 -19.86
CA LEU A 3 -8.43 9.65 -21.06
C LEU A 3 -7.54 8.76 -21.95
N LEU A 4 -6.32 9.22 -22.22
CA LEU A 4 -5.39 8.54 -23.11
C LEU A 4 -4.88 7.22 -22.50
N VAL A 5 -4.68 7.20 -21.17
CA VAL A 5 -4.35 5.99 -20.41
C VAL A 5 -5.55 5.03 -20.36
N GLY A 6 -6.76 5.54 -20.11
CA GLY A 6 -7.98 4.74 -20.10
C GLY A 6 -8.25 4.06 -21.45
N SER A 7 -8.14 4.82 -22.54
CA SER A 7 -8.28 4.31 -23.90
C SER A 7 -7.19 3.28 -24.24
N ALA A 8 -5.93 3.54 -23.88
CA ALA A 8 -4.85 2.58 -24.10
C ALA A 8 -5.07 1.26 -23.34
N VAL A 9 -5.56 1.32 -22.09
CA VAL A 9 -5.86 0.12 -21.31
C VAL A 9 -7.04 -0.65 -21.88
N ILE A 10 -8.10 0.03 -22.33
CA ILE A 10 -9.24 -0.63 -22.98
C ILE A 10 -8.80 -1.33 -24.27
N VAL A 11 -7.99 -0.67 -25.10
CA VAL A 11 -7.44 -1.28 -26.33
C VAL A 11 -6.56 -2.49 -26.01
N PHE A 12 -5.68 -2.37 -25.01
CA PHE A 12 -4.84 -3.50 -24.57
C PHE A 12 -5.69 -4.69 -24.11
N VAL A 13 -6.74 -4.45 -23.33
CA VAL A 13 -7.56 -5.54 -22.79
C VAL A 13 -8.46 -6.17 -23.86
N LEU A 14 -9.03 -5.38 -24.78
CA LEU A 14 -9.74 -5.94 -25.93
C LEU A 14 -8.80 -6.78 -26.80
N GLY A 15 -7.57 -6.31 -27.02
CA GLY A 15 -6.53 -7.08 -27.71
C GLY A 15 -6.19 -8.38 -26.97
N ALA A 16 -6.02 -8.34 -25.65
CA ALA A 16 -5.73 -9.52 -24.83
C ALA A 16 -6.91 -10.52 -24.83
N ALA A 17 -8.15 -10.04 -24.75
CA ALA A 17 -9.34 -10.89 -24.80
C ALA A 17 -9.48 -11.60 -26.16
N VAL A 18 -9.30 -10.86 -27.27
CA VAL A 18 -9.27 -11.45 -28.62
C VAL A 18 -8.13 -12.46 -28.74
N ALA A 19 -6.94 -12.12 -28.26
CA ALA A 19 -5.80 -13.03 -28.27
C ALA A 19 -6.06 -14.29 -27.44
N SER A 20 -6.78 -14.22 -26.31
CA SER A 20 -7.13 -15.40 -25.51
C SER A 20 -8.07 -16.35 -26.26
N VAL A 21 -9.07 -15.82 -26.98
CA VAL A 21 -9.95 -16.65 -27.82
C VAL A 21 -9.16 -17.27 -28.98
N VAL A 22 -8.35 -16.47 -29.67
CA VAL A 22 -7.67 -16.89 -30.91
C VAL A 22 -6.48 -17.81 -30.62
N ALA A 23 -5.67 -17.52 -29.60
CA ALA A 23 -4.44 -18.26 -29.33
C ALA A 23 -4.61 -19.43 -28.35
N LEU A 24 -5.54 -19.32 -27.38
CA LEU A 24 -5.74 -20.35 -26.35
C LEU A 24 -7.02 -21.16 -26.55
N GLY A 25 -7.91 -20.74 -27.45
CA GLY A 25 -9.21 -21.40 -27.65
C GLY A 25 -10.13 -21.37 -26.41
N SER A 26 -9.80 -20.58 -25.39
CA SER A 26 -10.49 -20.56 -24.10
C SER A 26 -11.35 -19.31 -23.96
N VAL A 27 -12.67 -19.53 -23.86
CA VAL A 27 -13.65 -18.48 -23.58
C VAL A 27 -13.47 -17.92 -22.17
N ASP A 28 -13.08 -18.74 -21.20
CA ASP A 28 -12.93 -18.35 -19.80
C ASP A 28 -11.83 -17.28 -19.63
N TYR A 29 -10.67 -17.46 -20.25
CA TYR A 29 -9.60 -16.45 -20.21
C TYR A 29 -10.02 -15.14 -20.88
N ALA A 30 -10.79 -15.21 -21.98
CA ALA A 30 -11.32 -14.01 -22.62
C ALA A 30 -12.31 -13.27 -21.71
N LEU A 31 -13.23 -13.98 -21.08
CA LEU A 31 -14.18 -13.43 -20.12
C LEU A 31 -13.49 -12.83 -18.89
N LEU A 32 -12.44 -13.47 -18.38
CA LEU A 32 -11.64 -12.95 -17.27
C LEU A 32 -10.94 -11.64 -17.63
N ASN A 33 -10.34 -11.55 -18.83
CA ASN A 33 -9.74 -10.31 -19.32
C ASN A 33 -10.78 -9.19 -19.42
N VAL A 34 -11.95 -9.47 -20.01
CA VAL A 34 -13.05 -8.51 -20.11
C VAL A 34 -13.52 -8.05 -18.72
N ALA A 35 -13.78 -8.99 -17.81
CA ALA A 35 -14.19 -8.68 -16.44
C ALA A 35 -13.15 -7.81 -15.70
N GLY A 36 -11.86 -8.12 -15.89
CA GLY A 36 -10.76 -7.35 -15.34
C GLY A 36 -10.67 -5.92 -15.88
N ALA A 37 -10.98 -5.70 -17.17
CA ALA A 37 -11.12 -4.34 -17.73
C ALA A 37 -12.34 -3.62 -17.16
N CYS A 38 -13.50 -4.30 -17.08
CA CYS A 38 -14.72 -3.71 -16.52
C CYS A 38 -14.48 -3.20 -15.09
N CYS A 39 -13.74 -3.97 -14.27
CA CYS A 39 -13.35 -3.55 -12.91
C CYS A 39 -12.61 -2.20 -12.90
N LEU A 40 -11.64 -2.01 -13.80
CA LEU A 40 -10.91 -0.74 -13.89
C LEU A 40 -11.76 0.36 -14.53
N ALA A 41 -12.55 0.04 -15.55
CA ALA A 41 -13.40 1.00 -16.27
C ALA A 41 -14.41 1.67 -15.32
N VAL A 42 -15.01 0.91 -14.41
CA VAL A 42 -15.94 1.43 -13.39
C VAL A 42 -15.26 2.43 -12.45
N LEU A 43 -13.98 2.25 -12.14
CA LEU A 43 -13.22 3.24 -11.36
C LEU A 43 -12.86 4.46 -12.21
N LEU A 44 -12.42 4.24 -13.45
CA LEU A 44 -12.08 5.31 -14.40
C LEU A 44 -13.28 6.19 -14.77
N TRP A 45 -14.50 5.67 -14.63
CA TRP A 45 -15.73 6.44 -14.81
C TRP A 45 -15.88 7.60 -13.81
N VAL A 46 -15.33 7.46 -12.59
CA VAL A 46 -15.45 8.49 -11.54
C VAL A 46 -14.81 9.83 -11.95
N PRO A 47 -13.57 9.89 -12.46
CA PRO A 47 -13.00 11.11 -13.02
C PRO A 47 -13.85 11.78 -14.12
N PHE A 48 -14.69 11.04 -14.85
CA PHE A 48 -15.59 11.62 -15.86
C PHE A 48 -16.82 12.26 -15.22
N LEU A 49 -17.39 11.62 -14.21
CA LEU A 49 -18.54 12.15 -13.48
C LEU A 49 -18.17 13.29 -12.52
N LYS A 50 -16.89 13.41 -12.17
CA LYS A 50 -16.36 14.41 -11.24
C LYS A 50 -15.39 15.37 -11.96
N PRO A 51 -15.86 16.54 -12.45
CA PRO A 51 -15.04 17.48 -13.22
C PRO A 51 -13.80 18.02 -12.48
N ASP A 52 -13.84 18.05 -11.15
CA ASP A 52 -12.74 18.53 -10.31
C ASP A 52 -11.85 17.39 -9.78
N TYR A 53 -11.88 16.21 -10.41
CA TYR A 53 -11.05 15.07 -10.03
C TYR A 53 -9.56 15.39 -10.11
N GLN A 54 -8.82 15.10 -9.03
CA GLN A 54 -7.36 15.26 -8.99
C GLN A 54 -6.65 13.91 -8.91
N PRO A 55 -5.53 13.70 -9.64
CA PRO A 55 -4.78 12.45 -9.55
C PRO A 55 -4.26 12.09 -8.16
N ILE A 56 -4.17 13.06 -7.25
CA ILE A 56 -3.76 12.82 -5.85
C ILE A 56 -4.88 12.23 -4.99
N GLU A 57 -6.12 12.19 -5.49
CA GLU A 57 -7.26 11.61 -4.77
C GLU A 57 -7.00 10.13 -4.43
N PRO A 58 -7.51 9.66 -3.27
CA PRO A 58 -7.30 8.28 -2.80
C PRO A 58 -7.72 7.22 -3.83
N LEU A 59 -8.76 7.50 -4.62
CA LEU A 59 -9.26 6.60 -5.66
C LEU A 59 -8.20 6.28 -6.73
N SER A 60 -7.28 7.18 -7.03
CA SER A 60 -6.19 6.92 -8.00
C SER A 60 -5.29 5.76 -7.55
N PHE A 61 -5.07 5.61 -6.24
CA PHE A 61 -4.27 4.52 -5.69
C PHE A 61 -5.04 3.20 -5.72
N VAL A 62 -6.37 3.26 -5.59
CA VAL A 62 -7.26 2.11 -5.81
C VAL A 62 -7.19 1.67 -7.27
N MET A 63 -7.28 2.60 -8.22
CA MET A 63 -7.13 2.33 -9.66
C MET A 63 -5.80 1.65 -9.97
N LEU A 64 -4.69 2.11 -9.36
CA LEU A 64 -3.38 1.47 -9.53
C LEU A 64 -3.37 0.03 -9.02
N ALA A 65 -3.98 -0.22 -7.85
CA ALA A 65 -4.07 -1.57 -7.30
C ALA A 65 -4.93 -2.52 -8.15
N VAL A 66 -6.02 -2.01 -8.72
CA VAL A 66 -6.92 -2.78 -9.61
C VAL A 66 -6.26 -3.04 -10.96
N LEU A 67 -5.60 -2.03 -11.55
CA LEU A 67 -4.87 -2.19 -12.80
C LEU A 67 -3.90 -3.37 -12.74
N VAL A 68 -3.07 -3.43 -11.70
CA VAL A 68 -2.07 -4.50 -11.57
C VAL A 68 -2.69 -5.82 -11.08
N GLY A 69 -3.53 -5.78 -10.05
CA GLY A 69 -4.01 -6.97 -9.35
C GLY A 69 -5.20 -7.68 -10.00
N ILE A 70 -6.01 -6.96 -10.77
CA ILE A 70 -7.24 -7.48 -11.41
C ILE A 70 -7.18 -7.36 -12.93
N THR A 71 -6.74 -6.23 -13.49
CA THR A 71 -6.84 -6.01 -14.95
C THR A 71 -5.73 -6.70 -15.73
N LEU A 72 -4.47 -6.57 -15.30
CA LEU A 72 -3.34 -7.22 -15.97
C LEU A 72 -3.18 -8.69 -15.57
N LYS A 73 -3.75 -9.10 -14.44
CA LYS A 73 -3.56 -10.43 -13.86
C LYS A 73 -4.10 -11.57 -14.75
N PRO A 74 -5.33 -11.51 -15.31
CA PRO A 74 -5.83 -12.55 -16.21
C PRO A 74 -4.96 -12.77 -17.44
N ALA A 75 -4.54 -11.68 -18.11
CA ALA A 75 -3.62 -11.76 -19.24
C ALA A 75 -2.30 -12.41 -18.84
N TYR A 76 -1.78 -12.09 -17.66
CA TYR A 76 -0.56 -12.70 -17.15
C TYR A 76 -0.73 -14.19 -16.79
N ILE A 77 -1.90 -14.63 -16.33
CA ILE A 77 -2.17 -16.07 -16.11
C ILE A 77 -2.28 -16.79 -17.46
N ALA A 78 -2.98 -16.18 -18.43
CA ALA A 78 -3.25 -16.77 -19.74
C ALA A 78 -2.00 -16.92 -20.62
N PHE A 79 -1.08 -15.96 -20.56
CA PHE A 79 0.11 -15.89 -21.43
C PHE A 79 1.45 -15.96 -20.66
N GLY A 80 1.39 -16.14 -19.35
CA GLY A 80 2.57 -16.24 -18.50
C GLY A 80 3.19 -17.63 -18.52
N PRO A 81 4.28 -17.82 -17.77
CA PRO A 81 4.92 -19.13 -17.65
C PRO A 81 4.01 -20.17 -16.97
N GLU A 82 4.01 -21.42 -17.45
CA GLU A 82 3.14 -22.51 -16.93
C GLU A 82 3.25 -22.73 -15.41
N TYR A 83 4.46 -22.61 -14.84
CA TYR A 83 4.66 -22.80 -13.40
C TYR A 83 3.94 -21.74 -12.53
N MET A 84 3.61 -20.58 -13.10
CA MET A 84 2.82 -19.55 -12.41
C MET A 84 1.35 -19.93 -12.30
N GLU A 85 0.83 -20.75 -13.21
CA GLU A 85 -0.52 -21.29 -13.12
C GLU A 85 -0.66 -22.15 -11.87
N GLY A 86 0.29 -23.07 -11.63
CA GLY A 86 0.33 -23.87 -10.41
C GLY A 86 0.41 -23.02 -9.14
N TYR A 87 1.21 -21.95 -9.15
CA TYR A 87 1.33 -21.04 -8.00
C TYR A 87 0.09 -20.16 -7.78
N LEU A 88 -0.48 -19.56 -8.82
CA LEU A 88 -1.60 -18.62 -8.71
C LEU A 88 -2.95 -19.31 -8.60
N LEU A 89 -3.15 -20.45 -9.27
CA LEU A 89 -4.37 -21.24 -9.24
C LEU A 89 -4.35 -22.34 -8.17
N LEU A 90 -3.26 -22.47 -7.39
CA LEU A 90 -3.08 -23.55 -6.41
C LEU A 90 -3.25 -24.95 -7.05
N ASN A 91 -2.64 -25.14 -8.22
CA ASN A 91 -2.72 -26.36 -9.04
C ASN A 91 -4.15 -26.76 -9.49
N ARG A 92 -5.13 -25.84 -9.44
CA ARG A 92 -6.42 -26.04 -10.10
C ARG A 92 -6.23 -25.93 -11.61
N GLN A 93 -6.81 -26.88 -12.35
CA GLN A 93 -6.65 -26.97 -13.82
C GLN A 93 -7.59 -26.03 -14.58
N GLU A 94 -8.69 -25.58 -13.98
CA GLU A 94 -9.69 -24.75 -14.67
C GLU A 94 -9.72 -23.33 -14.07
N PRO A 95 -9.58 -22.27 -14.89
CA PRO A 95 -9.63 -20.88 -14.43
C PRO A 95 -11.07 -20.38 -14.19
N ALA A 96 -12.10 -21.18 -14.50
CA ALA A 96 -13.51 -20.78 -14.43
C ALA A 96 -13.92 -20.24 -13.05
N PHE A 97 -13.37 -20.78 -11.95
CA PHE A 97 -13.65 -20.27 -10.59
C PHE A 97 -13.24 -18.80 -10.38
N LEU A 98 -12.26 -18.31 -11.16
CA LEU A 98 -11.86 -16.91 -11.10
C LEU A 98 -12.95 -15.96 -11.60
N LEU A 99 -13.90 -16.44 -12.42
CA LEU A 99 -14.99 -15.62 -12.95
C LEU A 99 -15.93 -15.15 -11.84
N ASN A 100 -16.22 -16.03 -10.87
CA ASN A 100 -17.02 -15.68 -9.70
C ASN A 100 -16.34 -14.59 -8.86
N GLY A 101 -15.04 -14.74 -8.59
CA GLY A 101 -14.25 -13.72 -7.90
C GLY A 101 -14.16 -12.41 -8.68
N ALA A 102 -14.02 -12.46 -10.00
CA ALA A 102 -14.00 -11.28 -10.87
C ALA A 102 -15.34 -10.55 -10.88
N PHE A 103 -16.45 -11.29 -10.92
CA PHE A 103 -17.80 -10.73 -10.84
C PHE A 103 -18.03 -10.00 -9.51
N LEU A 104 -17.70 -10.64 -8.38
CA LEU A 104 -17.85 -10.00 -7.08
C LEU A 104 -16.89 -8.81 -6.89
N ALA A 105 -15.68 -8.87 -7.45
CA ALA A 105 -14.80 -7.71 -7.51
C ALA A 105 -15.41 -6.56 -8.31
N LEU A 106 -16.01 -6.83 -9.48
CA LEU A 106 -16.70 -5.82 -10.28
C LEU A 106 -17.85 -5.18 -9.51
N VAL A 107 -18.69 -5.98 -8.85
CA VAL A 107 -19.79 -5.49 -8.02
C VAL A 107 -19.28 -4.61 -6.89
N GLY A 108 -18.31 -5.08 -6.11
CA GLY A 108 -17.79 -4.30 -4.98
C GLY A 108 -17.02 -3.04 -5.41
N LEU A 109 -16.30 -3.05 -6.54
CA LEU A 109 -15.68 -1.86 -7.09
C LEU A 109 -16.71 -0.86 -7.63
N SER A 110 -17.82 -1.34 -8.19
CA SER A 110 -18.96 -0.50 -8.57
C SER A 110 -19.56 0.19 -7.35
N MET A 111 -19.79 -0.56 -6.27
CA MET A 111 -20.29 0.00 -5.02
C MET A 111 -19.31 1.00 -4.40
N LEU A 112 -18.00 0.74 -4.46
CA LEU A 112 -16.97 1.69 -4.05
C LEU A 112 -17.02 2.98 -4.88
N SER A 113 -17.13 2.89 -6.21
CA SER A 113 -17.27 4.06 -7.09
C SER A 113 -18.51 4.88 -6.75
N VAL A 114 -19.66 4.23 -6.57
CA VAL A 114 -20.92 4.89 -6.19
C VAL A 114 -20.77 5.59 -4.83
N GLY A 115 -20.21 4.90 -3.84
CA GLY A 115 -19.93 5.48 -2.52
C GLY A 115 -18.97 6.67 -2.61
N TYR A 116 -17.95 6.59 -3.46
CA TYR A 116 -16.97 7.67 -3.64
C TYR A 116 -17.56 8.91 -4.31
N LEU A 117 -18.60 8.75 -5.14
CA LEU A 117 -19.32 9.88 -5.75
C LEU A 117 -20.24 10.58 -4.76
N LEU A 118 -20.62 9.92 -3.66
CA LEU A 118 -21.46 10.51 -2.62
C LEU A 118 -20.68 11.55 -1.82
N VAL A 119 -21.14 12.81 -1.85
CA VAL A 119 -20.53 13.91 -1.09
C VAL A 119 -21.32 14.13 0.19
N LEU A 120 -20.71 13.80 1.33
CA LEU A 120 -21.28 14.08 2.65
C LEU A 120 -20.91 15.49 3.16
N PRO A 121 -21.73 16.09 4.04
CA PRO A 121 -21.40 17.34 4.73
C PRO A 121 -20.08 17.20 5.51
N ARG A 122 -19.26 18.26 5.48
CA ARG A 122 -17.92 18.25 6.04
C ARG A 122 -17.81 19.08 7.32
N PRO A 123 -17.12 18.59 8.37
CA PRO A 123 -16.60 19.45 9.42
C PRO A 123 -15.41 20.27 8.90
N GLY A 124 -15.28 21.51 9.37
CA GLY A 124 -14.22 22.43 8.95
C GLY A 124 -12.86 22.13 9.59
N LEU A 125 -12.08 21.21 9.00
CA LEU A 125 -10.71 20.89 9.47
C LEU A 125 -9.77 22.08 9.49
N SER A 126 -9.98 23.07 8.61
CA SER A 126 -9.20 24.32 8.59
C SER A 126 -9.27 25.09 9.92
N ARG A 127 -10.28 24.84 10.75
CA ARG A 127 -10.43 25.45 12.08
C ARG A 127 -9.57 24.76 13.14
N LEU A 128 -9.07 23.55 12.90
CA LEU A 128 -8.22 22.87 13.87
C LEU A 128 -6.87 23.57 13.97
N ARG A 129 -6.41 23.71 15.21
CA ARG A 129 -5.14 24.38 15.51
C ARG A 129 -3.97 23.78 14.73
N VAL A 130 -3.97 22.47 14.45
CA VAL A 130 -2.89 21.75 13.73
C VAL A 130 -2.61 22.33 12.35
N PHE A 131 -3.64 22.88 11.68
CA PHE A 131 -3.52 23.47 10.34
C PHE A 131 -3.40 25.01 10.36
N ALA A 132 -3.59 25.64 11.52
CA ALA A 132 -3.65 27.10 11.65
C ALA A 132 -2.28 27.80 11.67
N THR A 133 -1.17 27.07 11.88
CA THR A 133 0.18 27.68 11.90
C THR A 133 1.00 27.32 10.67
N PRO A 134 1.41 28.31 9.86
CA PRO A 134 2.23 28.08 8.69
C PRO A 134 3.74 27.99 8.98
N VAL A 135 4.17 28.24 10.23
CA VAL A 135 5.61 28.37 10.56
C VAL A 135 6.05 27.28 11.53
N TRP A 136 7.04 26.53 11.10
CA TRP A 136 7.72 25.48 11.85
C TRP A 136 9.13 25.93 12.23
N SER A 137 9.57 25.60 13.45
CA SER A 137 10.94 25.89 13.89
C SER A 137 11.91 24.96 13.19
N ARG A 138 12.92 25.54 12.53
CA ARG A 138 14.01 24.80 11.90
C ARG A 138 14.72 23.91 12.92
N ASP A 139 15.09 24.46 14.07
CA ASP A 139 15.91 23.76 15.07
C ASP A 139 15.16 22.59 15.68
N ARG A 140 13.87 22.78 15.98
CA ARG A 140 13.02 21.68 16.48
C ARG A 140 12.83 20.58 15.46
N LEU A 141 12.69 20.94 14.18
CA LEU A 141 12.55 19.98 13.09
C LEU A 141 13.83 19.17 12.88
N VAL A 142 15.00 19.83 12.94
CA VAL A 142 16.31 19.18 12.88
C VAL A 142 16.51 18.25 14.08
N LEU A 143 16.15 18.69 15.29
CA LEU A 143 16.19 17.85 16.49
C LEU A 143 15.31 16.60 16.35
N VAL A 144 14.06 16.76 15.89
CA VAL A 144 13.16 15.62 15.64
C VAL A 144 13.77 14.65 14.63
N GLY A 145 14.39 15.15 13.55
CA GLY A 145 15.08 14.30 12.59
C GLY A 145 16.23 13.50 13.21
N PHE A 146 17.13 14.13 13.96
CA PHE A 146 18.23 13.42 14.63
C PHE A 146 17.73 12.40 15.66
N VAL A 147 16.74 12.77 16.48
CA VAL A 147 16.13 11.84 17.45
C VAL A 147 15.47 10.66 16.74
N SER A 148 14.75 10.91 15.64
CA SER A 148 14.11 9.84 14.86
C SER A 148 15.12 8.89 14.23
N MET A 149 16.26 9.40 13.75
CA MET A 149 17.35 8.59 13.22
C MET A 149 17.99 7.74 14.32
N ALA A 150 18.22 8.31 15.51
CA ALA A 150 18.77 7.58 16.65
C ALA A 150 17.83 6.44 17.09
N ILE A 151 16.52 6.71 17.18
CA ILE A 151 15.50 5.70 17.47
C ILE A 151 15.51 4.61 16.39
N ALA A 152 15.57 4.98 15.11
CA ALA A 152 15.55 4.01 14.04
C ALA A 152 16.80 3.12 14.02
N LEU A 153 17.98 3.70 14.25
CA LEU A 153 19.23 2.96 14.37
C LEU A 153 19.21 2.00 15.57
N ALA A 154 18.79 2.47 16.74
CA ALA A 154 18.67 1.63 17.92
C ALA A 154 17.67 0.48 17.71
N ALA A 155 16.49 0.78 17.14
CA ALA A 155 15.47 -0.22 16.86
C ALA A 155 15.95 -1.25 15.81
N MET A 156 16.67 -0.79 14.78
CA MET A 156 17.26 -1.65 13.76
C MET A 156 18.35 -2.55 14.35
N TYR A 157 19.22 -2.01 15.19
CA TYR A 157 20.23 -2.79 15.90
C TYR A 157 19.60 -3.89 16.77
N LEU A 158 18.60 -3.54 17.59
CA LEU A 158 17.87 -4.50 18.42
C LEU A 158 17.11 -5.54 17.60
N TYR A 159 16.51 -5.13 16.47
CA TYR A 159 15.81 -6.02 15.55
C TYR A 159 16.76 -7.06 14.94
N ILE A 160 17.93 -6.62 14.47
CA ILE A 160 18.96 -7.49 13.90
C ILE A 160 19.50 -8.45 14.96
N GLY A 161 19.79 -7.95 16.16
CA GLY A 161 20.25 -8.77 17.29
C GLY A 161 19.23 -9.83 17.69
N LYS A 162 17.93 -9.48 17.75
CA LYS A 162 16.86 -10.44 18.08
C LYS A 162 16.62 -11.51 17.03
N LEU A 163 16.91 -11.22 15.76
CA LEU A 163 16.82 -12.22 14.69
C LEU A 163 18.05 -13.12 14.59
N GLY A 164 19.12 -12.84 15.35
CA GLY A 164 20.37 -13.61 15.29
C GLY A 164 20.99 -13.58 13.90
N LEU A 165 20.91 -12.43 13.22
CA LEU A 165 21.52 -12.22 11.90
C LEU A 165 23.03 -12.04 12.08
N SER A 166 23.82 -12.92 11.45
CA SER A 166 25.27 -13.02 11.64
C SER A 166 26.09 -11.97 10.86
N GLY A 167 25.43 -11.10 10.10
CA GLY A 167 26.05 -10.12 9.20
C GLY A 167 26.24 -10.59 7.76
N VAL A 168 25.92 -11.86 7.44
CA VAL A 168 25.94 -12.38 6.08
C VAL A 168 24.71 -11.89 5.30
N ILE A 169 24.93 -11.37 4.08
CA ILE A 169 23.85 -10.79 3.26
C ILE A 169 22.74 -11.80 2.95
N GLU A 170 23.09 -13.08 2.81
CA GLU A 170 22.15 -14.18 2.55
C GLU A 170 21.17 -14.43 3.70
N ASP A 171 21.56 -14.16 4.95
CA ASP A 171 20.70 -14.33 6.12
C ASP A 171 19.54 -13.33 6.12
N PHE A 172 19.73 -12.14 5.52
CA PHE A 172 18.72 -11.07 5.49
C PHE A 172 17.48 -11.45 4.68
N SER A 173 17.60 -12.32 3.67
CA SER A 173 16.46 -12.78 2.88
C SER A 173 15.65 -13.89 3.59
N ARG A 174 16.33 -14.72 4.40
CA ARG A 174 15.79 -15.95 5.01
C ARG A 174 15.17 -15.72 6.40
N LYS A 175 15.79 -14.95 7.29
CA LYS A 175 15.32 -14.75 8.68
C LYS A 175 14.55 -13.44 8.85
N ARG A 176 13.23 -13.49 8.58
CA ARG A 176 12.32 -12.32 8.67
C ARG A 176 11.29 -12.39 9.81
N PHE A 177 11.30 -13.46 10.59
CA PHE A 177 10.37 -13.67 11.70
C PHE A 177 11.12 -14.24 12.89
N TYR A 178 10.72 -13.80 14.07
CA TYR A 178 11.19 -14.35 15.33
C TYR A 178 10.22 -15.46 15.75
N GLU A 179 10.74 -16.65 16.05
CA GLU A 179 9.91 -17.77 16.49
C GLU A 179 9.60 -17.63 17.98
N VAL A 180 8.32 -17.75 18.34
CA VAL A 180 7.82 -17.65 19.72
C VAL A 180 7.29 -19.02 20.11
N GLU A 181 8.04 -19.73 20.95
CA GLU A 181 7.66 -21.04 21.46
C GLU A 181 6.33 -20.97 22.22
N GLY A 182 5.41 -21.90 21.94
CA GLY A 182 4.12 -22.02 22.62
C GLY A 182 3.02 -21.04 22.17
N ALA A 183 3.25 -20.19 21.17
CA ALA A 183 2.19 -19.34 20.61
C ALA A 183 1.43 -20.06 19.48
N GLU A 184 0.10 -19.92 19.45
CA GLU A 184 -0.78 -20.46 18.36
C GLU A 184 -0.28 -20.05 16.96
N PHE A 185 0.25 -18.83 16.86
CA PHE A 185 1.01 -18.37 15.70
C PHE A 185 2.47 -18.20 16.09
N GLU A 186 3.26 -19.27 15.90
CA GLU A 186 4.67 -19.43 16.29
C GLU A 186 5.64 -18.35 15.77
N ARG A 187 5.17 -17.35 15.02
CA ARG A 187 6.01 -16.30 14.42
C ARG A 187 5.55 -14.90 14.81
N SER A 188 6.50 -14.12 15.31
CA SER A 188 6.40 -12.69 15.54
C SER A 188 7.17 -11.92 14.47
N ALA A 189 6.51 -10.92 13.88
CA ALA A 189 7.13 -9.97 12.98
C ALA A 189 7.97 -8.90 13.72
N LEU A 190 8.07 -8.98 15.06
CA LEU A 190 8.75 -7.96 15.89
C LEU A 190 8.22 -6.54 15.57
N GLY A 191 6.89 -6.41 15.51
CA GLY A 191 6.19 -5.23 14.99
C GLY A 191 6.63 -3.91 15.62
N TYR A 192 6.89 -3.87 16.93
CA TYR A 192 7.34 -2.67 17.63
C TYR A 192 8.70 -2.18 17.15
N TYR A 193 9.68 -3.07 16.98
CA TYR A 193 10.98 -2.73 16.42
C TYR A 193 10.86 -2.25 14.97
N ARG A 194 10.00 -2.90 14.17
CA ARG A 194 9.74 -2.48 12.79
C ARG A 194 9.13 -1.09 12.71
N THR A 195 8.18 -0.80 13.59
CA THR A 195 7.54 0.51 13.72
C THR A 195 8.54 1.58 14.11
N ALA A 196 9.33 1.33 15.17
CA ALA A 196 10.35 2.26 15.63
C ALA A 196 11.43 2.52 14.57
N ALA A 197 11.87 1.49 13.85
CA ALA A 197 12.80 1.62 12.73
C ALA A 197 12.21 2.39 11.53
N SER A 198 10.88 2.39 11.36
CA SER A 198 10.21 3.07 10.25
C SER A 198 9.81 4.52 10.55
N VAL A 199 10.05 5.02 11.77
CA VAL A 199 9.62 6.37 12.20
C VAL A 199 10.27 7.50 11.38
N VAL A 200 11.45 7.24 10.80
CA VAL A 200 12.18 8.20 9.97
C VAL A 200 11.44 8.53 8.67
N GLY A 201 10.67 7.60 8.10
CA GLY A 201 9.91 7.82 6.86
C GLY A 201 8.92 8.99 6.97
N PRO A 202 7.98 8.96 7.93
CA PRO A 202 7.10 10.10 8.20
C PRO A 202 7.87 11.39 8.49
N VAL A 203 8.94 11.35 9.28
CA VAL A 203 9.75 12.54 9.59
C VAL A 203 10.39 13.14 8.34
N PHE A 204 10.95 12.31 7.45
CA PHE A 204 11.46 12.72 6.14
C PHE A 204 10.40 13.52 5.36
N LEU A 205 9.17 13.00 5.29
CA LEU A 205 8.07 13.63 4.55
C LEU A 205 7.66 14.98 5.15
N PHE A 206 7.77 15.14 6.47
CA PHE A 206 7.59 16.43 7.14
C PHE A 206 8.72 17.40 6.78
N VAL A 207 9.98 16.98 6.88
CA VAL A 207 11.11 17.84 6.50
C VAL A 207 11.03 18.25 5.03
N LEU A 208 10.61 17.33 4.16
CA LEU A 208 10.38 17.60 2.74
C LEU A 208 9.29 18.66 2.54
N ALA A 209 8.12 18.51 3.17
CA ALA A 209 7.03 19.48 3.04
C ALA A 209 7.44 20.87 3.56
N TRP A 210 8.18 20.93 4.65
CA TRP A 210 8.75 22.17 5.17
C TRP A 210 9.72 22.82 4.19
N ALA A 211 10.67 22.05 3.67
CA ALA A 211 11.68 22.54 2.73
C ALA A 211 11.02 23.06 1.44
N LEU A 212 10.02 22.33 0.92
CA LEU A 212 9.28 22.71 -0.28
C LEU A 212 8.38 23.92 -0.06
N GLY A 213 7.81 24.09 1.13
CA GLY A 213 6.94 25.21 1.49
C GLY A 213 7.68 26.53 1.69
N ARG A 214 9.01 26.50 1.83
CA ARG A 214 9.84 27.71 1.91
C ARG A 214 10.01 28.35 0.53
N LYS A 215 9.93 29.69 0.49
CA LYS A 215 10.29 30.49 -0.69
C LYS A 215 11.82 30.52 -0.95
N ALA A 216 12.61 30.35 0.11
CA ALA A 216 14.07 30.35 0.04
C ALA A 216 14.61 29.05 -0.59
N LYS A 217 15.80 29.12 -1.21
CA LYS A 217 16.52 27.94 -1.71
C LYS A 217 16.93 27.06 -0.52
N ILE A 218 16.85 25.75 -0.71
CA ILE A 218 17.32 24.75 0.26
C ILE A 218 18.85 24.85 0.35
N GLY A 219 19.38 25.03 1.57
CA GLY A 219 20.82 25.11 1.78
C GLY A 219 21.52 23.76 1.59
N LYS A 220 22.85 23.76 1.33
CA LYS A 220 23.63 22.51 1.18
C LYS A 220 23.51 21.57 2.39
N VAL A 221 23.56 22.13 3.59
CA VAL A 221 23.41 21.37 4.85
C VAL A 221 22.02 20.74 4.96
N GLU A 222 20.97 21.46 4.56
CA GLU A 222 19.60 20.96 4.57
C GLU A 222 19.41 19.85 3.54
N MET A 223 20.04 19.95 2.37
CA MET A 223 20.04 18.87 1.37
C MET A 223 20.73 17.61 1.88
N VAL A 224 21.89 17.73 2.54
CA VAL A 224 22.58 16.59 3.15
C VAL A 224 21.70 15.95 4.23
N PHE A 225 21.08 16.76 5.08
CA PHE A 225 20.18 16.27 6.12
C PHE A 225 18.96 15.54 5.55
N ILE A 226 18.31 16.08 4.52
CA ILE A 226 17.20 15.41 3.82
C ILE A 226 17.70 14.10 3.18
N GLY A 227 18.89 14.11 2.56
CA GLY A 227 19.50 12.92 1.98
C GLY A 227 19.73 11.80 3.01
N LEU A 228 20.20 12.15 4.21
CA LEU A 228 20.36 11.21 5.33
C LEU A 228 19.03 10.61 5.79
N LEU A 229 17.98 11.43 5.88
CA LEU A 229 16.64 10.95 6.25
C LEU A 229 16.06 10.03 5.17
N VAL A 230 16.21 10.39 3.88
CA VAL A 230 15.82 9.53 2.75
C VAL A 230 16.54 8.20 2.83
N PHE A 231 17.87 8.23 2.97
CA PHE A 231 18.68 7.01 3.08
C PHE A 231 18.17 6.11 4.21
N MET A 232 18.03 6.64 5.42
CA MET A 232 17.53 5.88 6.57
C MET A 232 16.11 5.35 6.36
N SER A 233 15.22 6.10 5.71
CA SER A 233 13.86 5.67 5.39
C SER A 233 13.79 4.49 4.41
N VAL A 234 14.83 4.32 3.57
CA VAL A 234 14.91 3.25 2.55
C VAL A 234 15.69 2.04 3.08
N VAL A 235 16.71 2.26 3.89
CA VAL A 235 17.58 1.21 4.44
C VAL A 235 16.76 0.14 5.17
N PHE A 236 15.89 0.51 6.11
CA PHE A 236 15.14 -0.49 6.87
C PHE A 236 14.12 -1.31 6.03
N PRO A 237 13.33 -0.71 5.13
CA PRO A 237 12.57 -1.45 4.13
C PRO A 237 13.41 -2.38 3.26
N PHE A 238 14.62 -1.96 2.86
CA PHE A 238 15.54 -2.79 2.10
C PHE A 238 15.96 -4.04 2.91
N PHE A 239 16.32 -3.88 4.19
CA PHE A 239 16.61 -4.99 5.10
C PHE A 239 15.42 -5.95 5.29
N ASN A 240 14.19 -5.45 5.21
CA ASN A 240 12.99 -6.30 5.26
C ASN A 240 12.54 -6.81 3.88
N SER A 241 13.32 -6.56 2.82
CA SER A 241 12.98 -6.86 1.42
C SER A 241 11.60 -6.33 1.02
N SER A 242 11.23 -5.17 1.54
CA SER A 242 9.89 -4.58 1.44
C SER A 242 9.85 -3.44 0.42
N ARG A 243 9.97 -3.78 -0.87
CA ARG A 243 9.86 -2.84 -2.02
C ARG A 243 8.64 -1.93 -1.98
N THR A 244 7.50 -2.43 -1.53
CA THR A 244 6.25 -1.68 -1.46
C THR A 244 6.37 -0.50 -0.51
N LYS A 245 7.08 -0.64 0.63
CA LYS A 245 7.29 0.47 1.56
C LYS A 245 8.15 1.58 0.95
N VAL A 246 9.18 1.22 0.19
CA VAL A 246 10.01 2.20 -0.54
C VAL A 246 9.17 2.93 -1.57
N LEU A 247 8.39 2.20 -2.37
CA LEU A 247 7.49 2.79 -3.36
C LEU A 247 6.49 3.77 -2.70
N MET A 248 5.89 3.39 -1.58
CA MET A 248 4.91 4.24 -0.87
C MET A 248 5.55 5.53 -0.37
N ILE A 249 6.75 5.49 0.23
CA ILE A 249 7.46 6.71 0.66
C ILE A 249 7.74 7.65 -0.52
N LEU A 250 8.12 7.10 -1.68
CA LEU A 250 8.35 7.89 -2.89
C LEU A 250 7.05 8.48 -3.46
N LEU A 251 5.96 7.70 -3.48
CA LEU A 251 4.64 8.18 -3.89
C LEU A 251 4.12 9.29 -2.95
N GLU A 252 4.30 9.13 -1.64
CA GLU A 252 3.95 10.12 -0.62
C GLU A 252 4.75 11.42 -0.83
N ALA A 253 6.05 11.32 -1.11
CA ALA A 253 6.89 12.46 -1.45
C ALA A 253 6.42 13.18 -2.74
N LEU A 254 6.03 12.42 -3.77
CA LEU A 254 5.47 12.96 -5.01
C LEU A 254 4.14 13.69 -4.77
N VAL A 255 3.27 13.16 -3.91
CA VAL A 255 2.02 13.83 -3.55
C VAL A 255 2.29 15.12 -2.79
N ILE A 256 3.20 15.12 -1.81
CA ILE A 256 3.61 16.35 -1.11
C ILE A 256 4.14 17.38 -2.11
N TRP A 257 5.00 16.95 -3.03
CA TRP A 257 5.51 17.82 -4.09
C TRP A 257 4.39 18.43 -4.92
N LYS A 258 3.44 17.61 -5.39
CA LYS A 258 2.29 18.07 -6.17
C LYS A 258 1.41 19.04 -5.39
N CYS A 259 1.16 18.78 -4.10
CA CYS A 259 0.34 19.63 -3.24
C CYS A 259 0.99 20.99 -2.97
N VAL A 260 2.31 21.04 -2.75
CA VAL A 260 3.03 22.27 -2.39
C VAL A 260 3.48 23.07 -3.61
N ARG A 261 3.92 22.41 -4.69
CA ARG A 261 4.48 23.06 -5.90
C ARG A 261 3.54 23.02 -7.11
N GLY A 262 2.38 22.37 -7.00
CA GLY A 262 1.34 22.35 -8.03
C GLY A 262 1.63 21.46 -9.25
N ARG A 263 2.89 21.20 -9.61
CA ARG A 263 3.29 20.32 -10.73
C ARG A 263 4.43 19.39 -10.34
N ILE A 264 4.34 18.15 -10.81
CA ILE A 264 5.42 17.16 -10.71
C ILE A 264 6.23 17.25 -12.01
N PRO A 265 7.53 17.54 -11.95
CA PRO A 265 8.36 17.49 -13.15
C PRO A 265 8.52 16.05 -13.65
N THR A 266 8.42 15.86 -14.96
CA THR A 266 8.46 14.53 -15.59
C THR A 266 9.76 13.79 -15.30
N TRP A 267 10.91 14.48 -15.29
CA TRP A 267 12.20 13.87 -14.97
C TRP A 267 12.23 13.19 -13.60
N MET A 268 11.49 13.73 -12.61
CA MET A 268 11.45 13.16 -11.26
C MET A 268 10.64 11.86 -11.25
N VAL A 269 9.54 11.81 -12.00
CA VAL A 269 8.77 10.57 -12.20
C VAL A 269 9.63 9.53 -12.90
N THR A 270 10.35 9.91 -13.95
CA THR A 270 11.26 9.02 -14.68
C THR A 270 12.40 8.53 -13.78
N ALA A 271 13.04 9.40 -13.01
CA ALA A 271 14.12 9.05 -12.10
C ALA A 271 13.66 8.10 -10.98
N ILE A 272 12.48 8.35 -10.40
CA ILE A 272 11.87 7.44 -9.42
C ILE A 272 11.54 6.10 -10.06
N GLY A 273 10.99 6.09 -11.29
CA GLY A 273 10.70 4.88 -12.04
C GLY A 273 11.95 4.03 -12.28
N ILE A 274 13.02 4.65 -12.78
CA ILE A 274 14.33 4.00 -13.00
C ILE A 274 14.92 3.50 -11.68
N GLY A 275 14.88 4.31 -10.62
CA GLY A 275 15.39 3.92 -9.30
C GLY A 275 14.62 2.75 -8.68
N MET A 276 13.29 2.73 -8.83
CA MET A 276 12.46 1.60 -8.39
C MET A 276 12.74 0.35 -9.21
N LEU A 277 12.94 0.48 -10.52
CA LEU A 277 13.32 -0.63 -11.38
C LEU A 277 14.68 -1.21 -10.96
N ALA A 278 15.68 -0.35 -10.77
CA ALA A 278 17.01 -0.76 -10.30
C ALA A 278 16.95 -1.45 -8.93
N LEU A 279 16.13 -0.95 -8.00
CA LEU A 279 15.90 -1.57 -6.70
C LEU A 279 15.24 -2.96 -6.83
N LEU A 280 14.23 -3.09 -7.70
CA LEU A 280 13.55 -4.36 -7.94
C LEU A 280 14.51 -5.41 -8.50
N LEU A 281 15.34 -5.02 -9.47
CA LEU A 281 16.37 -5.86 -10.04
C LEU A 281 17.37 -6.24 -8.94
N LEU A 282 17.95 -5.29 -8.20
CA LEU A 282 18.89 -5.59 -7.13
C LEU A 282 18.32 -6.59 -6.09
N LEU A 283 17.08 -6.37 -5.63
CA LEU A 283 16.43 -7.27 -4.66
C LEU A 283 16.14 -8.67 -5.23
N THR A 284 15.96 -8.77 -6.55
CA THR A 284 15.77 -10.05 -7.22
C THR A 284 17.11 -10.77 -7.38
N ALA A 285 18.21 -10.05 -7.65
CA ALA A 285 19.56 -10.61 -7.78
C ALA A 285 20.05 -11.23 -6.47
N LEU A 286 19.66 -10.61 -5.36
CA LEU A 286 20.00 -11.08 -4.02
C LEU A 286 19.16 -12.30 -3.58
N ARG A 287 18.26 -12.83 -4.41
CA ARG A 287 17.51 -14.05 -4.08
C ARG A 287 18.39 -15.28 -4.36
N PRO A 288 18.43 -16.28 -3.45
CA PRO A 288 19.23 -17.49 -3.63
C PRO A 288 18.95 -18.27 -4.93
N LYS A 289 17.73 -18.19 -5.47
CA LYS A 289 17.35 -18.82 -6.76
C LYS A 289 17.92 -18.11 -7.99
N ALA A 290 18.46 -16.89 -7.86
CA ALA A 290 19.10 -16.17 -8.95
C ALA A 290 20.46 -16.80 -9.36
N ALA A 291 21.04 -17.64 -8.50
CA ALA A 291 22.29 -18.35 -8.78
C ALA A 291 22.15 -19.49 -9.82
N GLU A 292 20.91 -19.95 -10.10
CA GLU A 292 20.62 -20.96 -11.12
C GLU A 292 20.28 -20.36 -12.50
N VAL A 293 20.15 -19.02 -12.60
CA VAL A 293 19.81 -18.34 -13.85
C VAL A 293 21.07 -18.17 -14.69
N SER A 294 21.12 -18.86 -15.82
CA SER A 294 22.31 -19.01 -16.67
C SER A 294 22.68 -17.76 -17.49
N SER A 295 21.86 -16.69 -17.49
CA SER A 295 22.20 -15.44 -18.19
C SER A 295 21.71 -14.17 -17.46
N PHE A 296 22.55 -13.13 -17.46
CA PHE A 296 22.20 -11.78 -16.99
C PHE A 296 21.11 -11.11 -17.86
N GLY A 297 20.89 -11.61 -19.09
CA GLY A 297 19.84 -11.16 -20.01
C GLY A 297 18.44 -11.60 -19.57
N ASP A 298 18.30 -12.85 -19.11
CA ASP A 298 17.03 -13.36 -18.56
C ASP A 298 16.65 -12.66 -17.26
N PHE A 299 17.67 -12.24 -16.51
CA PHE A 299 17.53 -11.47 -15.27
C PHE A 299 17.00 -10.04 -15.49
N LEU A 300 17.34 -9.40 -16.61
CA LEU A 300 16.82 -8.07 -17.01
C LEU A 300 15.56 -8.16 -17.89
N GLY A 301 15.09 -9.37 -18.19
CA GLY A 301 13.98 -9.61 -19.09
C GLY A 301 12.64 -9.03 -18.58
N VAL A 302 11.80 -8.60 -19.52
CA VAL A 302 10.41 -8.14 -19.26
C VAL A 302 9.64 -9.16 -18.40
N ASN A 303 9.91 -10.45 -18.58
CA ASN A 303 9.30 -11.54 -17.81
C ASN A 303 9.58 -11.46 -16.30
N ALA A 304 10.82 -11.15 -15.89
CA ALA A 304 11.16 -11.01 -14.47
C ALA A 304 10.43 -9.83 -13.82
N LEU A 305 10.24 -8.74 -14.56
CA LEU A 305 9.46 -7.58 -14.09
C LEU A 305 7.97 -7.89 -13.98
N LEU A 306 7.42 -8.60 -14.97
CA LEU A 306 6.03 -9.05 -14.95
C LEU A 306 5.80 -10.04 -13.80
N GLU A 307 6.68 -11.00 -13.58
CA GLU A 307 6.58 -11.96 -12.48
C GLU A 307 6.66 -11.26 -11.12
N THR A 308 7.61 -10.35 -10.96
CA THR A 308 7.81 -9.65 -9.68
C THR A 308 6.68 -8.65 -9.38
N THR A 309 6.02 -8.09 -10.41
CA THR A 309 4.96 -7.09 -10.26
C THR A 309 3.57 -7.74 -10.33
N VAL A 310 3.22 -8.31 -11.48
CA VAL A 310 1.92 -8.92 -11.78
C VAL A 310 1.85 -10.36 -11.28
N GLY A 311 2.92 -11.15 -11.32
CA GLY A 311 2.91 -12.54 -10.82
C GLY A 311 2.86 -12.66 -9.29
N SER A 312 3.09 -11.57 -8.56
CA SER A 312 3.00 -11.56 -7.09
C SER A 312 1.56 -11.47 -6.58
N ARG A 313 1.27 -12.01 -5.39
CA ARG A 313 -0.03 -11.86 -4.70
C ARG A 313 -0.21 -10.51 -3.98
N HIS A 314 0.43 -9.46 -4.51
CA HIS A 314 0.30 -8.09 -4.01
C HIS A 314 -0.88 -7.38 -4.69
N PHE A 315 -1.16 -6.15 -4.27
CA PHE A 315 -2.27 -5.34 -4.80
C PHE A 315 -3.66 -5.95 -4.49
N LEU A 316 -4.70 -5.51 -5.21
CA LEU A 316 -6.02 -6.13 -5.14
C LEU A 316 -6.02 -7.37 -6.04
N ASP A 317 -5.47 -8.45 -5.53
CA ASP A 317 -5.18 -9.65 -6.31
C ASP A 317 -6.44 -10.48 -6.61
N LEU A 318 -6.72 -10.72 -7.90
CA LEU A 318 -7.90 -11.46 -8.35
C LEU A 318 -7.88 -12.93 -7.90
N THR A 319 -6.73 -13.62 -8.01
CA THR A 319 -6.68 -15.06 -7.68
C THR A 319 -6.86 -15.26 -6.19
N LYS A 320 -6.23 -14.40 -5.38
CA LYS A 320 -6.43 -14.34 -3.94
C LYS A 320 -7.89 -14.12 -3.56
N THR A 321 -8.53 -13.13 -4.19
CA THR A 321 -9.94 -12.82 -3.94
C THR A 321 -10.83 -14.02 -4.26
N SER A 322 -10.59 -14.67 -5.40
CA SER A 322 -11.36 -15.82 -5.86
C SER A 322 -11.19 -17.04 -4.95
N HIS A 323 -9.95 -17.39 -4.57
CA HIS A 323 -9.68 -18.50 -3.64
C HIS A 323 -10.34 -18.29 -2.28
N ILE A 324 -10.39 -17.06 -1.77
CA ILE A 324 -11.06 -16.78 -0.50
C ILE A 324 -12.58 -16.92 -0.62
N ILE A 325 -13.17 -16.42 -1.71
CA ILE A 325 -14.61 -16.52 -1.94
C ILE A 325 -15.03 -17.99 -2.08
N GLU A 326 -14.28 -18.79 -2.85
CA GLU A 326 -14.54 -20.23 -3.03
C GLU A 326 -14.26 -21.04 -1.76
N GLY A 327 -13.35 -20.57 -0.91
CA GLY A 327 -13.03 -21.23 0.36
C GLY A 327 -14.04 -20.95 1.47
N VAL A 328 -14.95 -19.99 1.31
CA VAL A 328 -15.91 -19.59 2.35
C VAL A 328 -17.34 -19.93 1.90
N PRO A 329 -18.13 -20.69 2.68
CA PRO A 329 -17.90 -21.05 4.09
C PRO A 329 -17.19 -22.40 4.34
N ASP A 330 -16.90 -23.18 3.29
CA ASP A 330 -16.57 -24.61 3.45
C ASP A 330 -15.19 -24.88 4.09
N GLN A 331 -14.15 -24.13 3.71
CA GLN A 331 -12.80 -24.25 4.26
C GLN A 331 -12.57 -23.30 5.44
N LEU A 332 -13.21 -22.12 5.39
CA LEU A 332 -13.13 -21.09 6.41
C LEU A 332 -14.53 -20.56 6.68
N THR A 333 -14.97 -20.66 7.92
CA THR A 333 -16.27 -20.14 8.34
C THR A 333 -16.30 -18.61 8.28
N TYR A 334 -17.51 -18.07 8.07
CA TYR A 334 -17.73 -16.62 8.13
C TYR A 334 -17.22 -16.03 9.45
N GLN A 335 -16.57 -14.88 9.36
CA GLN A 335 -15.91 -14.22 10.50
C GLN A 335 -16.80 -13.18 11.19
N TYR A 336 -17.99 -12.89 10.64
CA TYR A 336 -19.03 -12.06 11.26
C TYR A 336 -18.57 -10.71 11.86
N GLY A 337 -17.56 -10.08 11.25
CA GLY A 337 -17.02 -8.79 11.68
C GLY A 337 -15.71 -8.88 12.48
N MET A 338 -15.27 -10.06 12.90
CA MET A 338 -14.07 -10.23 13.72
C MET A 338 -12.81 -9.65 13.08
N THR A 339 -12.70 -9.72 11.75
CA THR A 339 -11.53 -9.18 11.04
C THR A 339 -11.48 -7.65 11.06
N TYR A 340 -12.62 -6.97 11.26
CA TYR A 340 -12.71 -5.50 11.37
C TYR A 340 -12.38 -4.98 12.78
N VAL A 341 -12.47 -5.81 13.81
CA VAL A 341 -12.21 -5.43 15.21
C VAL A 341 -10.88 -5.93 15.76
N ALA A 342 -10.21 -6.86 15.07
CA ALA A 342 -8.97 -7.49 15.53
C ALA A 342 -7.82 -6.50 15.84
N TRP A 343 -7.83 -5.31 15.24
CA TRP A 343 -6.84 -4.26 15.53
C TRP A 343 -6.86 -3.78 16.99
N VAL A 344 -7.96 -3.95 17.74
CA VAL A 344 -8.05 -3.60 19.17
C VAL A 344 -7.04 -4.37 20.01
N PHE A 345 -6.67 -5.58 19.58
CA PHE A 345 -5.68 -6.40 20.28
C PHE A 345 -4.24 -5.97 19.97
N MET A 346 -4.00 -5.08 18.99
CA MET A 346 -2.66 -4.67 18.56
C MET A 346 -1.72 -4.24 19.70
N PRO A 347 -2.13 -3.42 20.70
CA PRO A 347 -1.23 -2.88 21.72
C PRO A 347 -0.53 -3.92 22.58
N VAL A 348 -1.06 -5.14 22.71
CA VAL A 348 -0.43 -6.19 23.51
C VAL A 348 0.49 -7.04 22.60
N PRO A 349 1.82 -7.09 22.82
CA PRO A 349 2.71 -7.94 22.03
C PRO A 349 2.37 -9.44 22.23
N ARG A 350 2.54 -10.23 21.16
CA ARG A 350 2.35 -11.70 21.22
C ARG A 350 3.34 -12.40 22.14
N THR A 351 4.47 -11.77 22.47
CA THR A 351 5.42 -12.27 23.47
C THR A 351 4.90 -12.16 24.91
N VAL A 352 3.84 -11.39 25.15
CA VAL A 352 3.19 -11.24 26.46
C VAL A 352 1.85 -11.97 26.49
N TRP A 353 1.11 -11.97 25.38
CA TRP A 353 -0.14 -12.72 25.23
C TRP A 353 0.02 -13.74 24.10
N LEU A 354 0.36 -14.98 24.47
CA LEU A 354 0.68 -16.07 23.53
C LEU A 354 -0.54 -16.47 22.68
N ASP A 355 -1.70 -16.62 23.32
CA ASP A 355 -2.99 -16.97 22.70
C ASP A 355 -3.73 -15.75 22.13
N LYS A 356 -2.98 -14.70 21.78
CA LYS A 356 -3.56 -13.48 21.21
C LYS A 356 -4.19 -13.77 19.84
N PRO A 357 -5.45 -13.38 19.61
CA PRO A 357 -6.10 -13.50 18.32
C PRO A 357 -5.27 -12.93 17.17
N ALA A 358 -5.38 -13.53 15.99
CA ALA A 358 -4.69 -13.05 14.80
C ALA A 358 -5.05 -11.59 14.50
N LEU A 359 -4.04 -10.75 14.25
CA LEU A 359 -4.24 -9.36 13.82
C LEU A 359 -4.71 -9.35 12.36
N GLY A 360 -6.02 -9.47 12.17
CA GLY A 360 -6.68 -9.56 10.86
C GLY A 360 -6.70 -10.98 10.28
N ALA A 361 -7.39 -11.15 9.16
CA ALA A 361 -7.65 -12.48 8.58
C ALA A 361 -6.44 -13.15 7.89
N GLY A 362 -5.36 -12.39 7.65
CA GLY A 362 -4.24 -12.84 6.82
C GLY A 362 -3.63 -14.18 7.25
N PRO A 363 -3.22 -14.36 8.51
CA PRO A 363 -2.66 -15.63 8.99
C PRO A 363 -3.62 -16.81 8.84
N ILE A 364 -4.90 -16.62 9.19
CA ILE A 364 -5.94 -17.65 9.15
C ILE A 364 -6.19 -18.10 7.70
N ILE A 365 -6.37 -17.13 6.79
CA ILE A 365 -6.53 -17.41 5.34
C ILE A 365 -5.31 -18.12 4.78
N GLY A 366 -4.11 -17.67 5.18
CA GLY A 366 -2.85 -18.28 4.75
C GLY A 366 -2.81 -19.78 5.09
N GLN A 367 -3.15 -20.14 6.31
CA GLN A 367 -3.14 -21.52 6.79
C GLN A 367 -4.27 -22.37 6.20
N GLN A 368 -5.52 -21.90 6.26
CA GLN A 368 -6.70 -22.71 5.95
C GLN A 368 -6.99 -22.80 4.45
N ILE A 369 -6.78 -21.72 3.68
CA ILE A 369 -7.11 -21.67 2.25
C ILE A 369 -5.87 -21.91 1.38
N PHE A 370 -4.73 -21.36 1.78
CA PHE A 370 -3.50 -21.42 0.97
C PHE A 370 -2.48 -22.47 1.45
N GLY A 371 -2.77 -23.21 2.52
CA GLY A 371 -1.85 -24.22 3.09
C GLY A 371 -0.52 -23.64 3.57
N MET A 372 -0.43 -22.34 3.78
CA MET A 372 0.78 -21.63 4.18
C MET A 372 0.91 -21.61 5.69
N GLN A 373 1.73 -22.52 6.23
CA GLN A 373 1.98 -22.60 7.67
C GLN A 373 2.69 -21.35 8.25
N ARG A 374 3.41 -20.61 7.40
CA ARG A 374 4.42 -19.63 7.83
C ARG A 374 4.23 -18.22 7.25
N ALA A 375 3.15 -17.99 6.50
CA ALA A 375 2.87 -16.72 5.83
C ALA A 375 1.37 -16.41 5.84
N GLY A 376 1.02 -15.16 6.13
CA GLY A 376 -0.35 -14.69 6.02
C GLY A 376 -0.67 -14.19 4.61
N VAL A 377 -1.88 -14.45 4.14
CA VAL A 377 -2.41 -13.96 2.87
C VAL A 377 -3.52 -12.95 3.16
N PRO A 378 -3.23 -11.65 3.13
CA PRO A 378 -4.20 -10.64 3.54
C PRO A 378 -5.32 -10.53 2.50
N PRO A 379 -6.61 -10.57 2.90
CA PRO A 379 -7.73 -10.77 1.98
C PRO A 379 -7.91 -9.65 0.95
N GLY A 380 -7.54 -8.42 1.29
CA GLY A 380 -7.98 -7.24 0.56
C GLY A 380 -9.46 -6.93 0.84
N MET A 381 -9.89 -5.75 0.41
CA MET A 381 -11.20 -5.20 0.79
C MET A 381 -12.39 -6.10 0.38
N ILE A 382 -12.39 -6.61 -0.86
CA ILE A 382 -13.52 -7.36 -1.42
C ILE A 382 -13.66 -8.72 -0.73
N ALA A 383 -12.57 -9.48 -0.66
CA ALA A 383 -12.58 -10.79 -0.03
C ALA A 383 -12.83 -10.70 1.48
N GLU A 384 -12.34 -9.64 2.16
CA GLU A 384 -12.64 -9.43 3.57
C GLU A 384 -14.12 -9.14 3.80
N ALA A 385 -14.74 -8.34 2.94
CA ALA A 385 -16.17 -8.07 3.01
C ALA A 385 -17.00 -9.36 2.84
N PHE A 386 -16.65 -10.20 1.87
CA PHE A 386 -17.28 -11.51 1.68
C PHE A 386 -17.05 -12.44 2.88
N LEU A 387 -15.82 -12.52 3.38
CA LEU A 387 -15.45 -13.35 4.53
C LEU A 387 -16.26 -13.02 5.79
N ASN A 388 -16.69 -11.77 5.96
CA ASN A 388 -17.44 -11.37 7.14
C ASN A 388 -18.97 -11.42 6.94
N PHE A 389 -19.47 -11.05 5.77
CA PHE A 389 -20.92 -10.83 5.56
C PHE A 389 -21.43 -11.39 4.22
N GLY A 390 -20.67 -12.27 3.56
CA GLY A 390 -21.02 -12.86 2.27
C GLY A 390 -21.29 -11.82 1.19
N TYR A 391 -22.28 -12.09 0.33
CA TYR A 391 -22.67 -11.20 -0.76
C TYR A 391 -23.10 -9.81 -0.30
N LEU A 392 -23.77 -9.71 0.86
CA LEU A 392 -24.17 -8.41 1.42
C LEU A 392 -22.95 -7.57 1.81
N GLY A 393 -21.89 -8.21 2.32
CA GLY A 393 -20.62 -7.55 2.60
C GLY A 393 -20.01 -6.91 1.36
N VAL A 394 -19.97 -7.65 0.25
CA VAL A 394 -19.44 -7.16 -1.03
C VAL A 394 -20.20 -5.92 -1.54
N LEU A 395 -21.48 -5.78 -1.20
CA LEU A 395 -22.26 -4.59 -1.54
C LEU A 395 -21.97 -3.42 -0.58
N PHE A 396 -22.15 -3.64 0.72
CA PHE A 396 -22.17 -2.56 1.70
C PHE A 396 -20.77 -2.09 2.12
N CYS A 397 -19.82 -3.00 2.35
CA CYS A 397 -18.51 -2.60 2.87
C CYS A 397 -17.71 -1.75 1.86
N PRO A 398 -17.59 -2.13 0.58
CA PRO A 398 -16.93 -1.28 -0.42
C PRO A 398 -17.62 0.07 -0.61
N PHE A 399 -18.97 0.11 -0.57
CA PHE A 399 -19.72 1.36 -0.61
C PHE A 399 -19.32 2.30 0.53
N LEU A 400 -19.35 1.80 1.77
CA LEU A 400 -18.96 2.59 2.95
C LEU A 400 -17.50 3.04 2.89
N ILE A 401 -16.60 2.20 2.37
CA ILE A 401 -15.20 2.57 2.17
C ILE A 401 -15.07 3.68 1.11
N GLY A 402 -15.82 3.60 0.00
CA GLY A 402 -15.90 4.67 -1.00
C GLY A 402 -16.34 6.00 -0.39
N VAL A 403 -17.43 5.99 0.39
CA VAL A 403 -17.93 7.16 1.12
C VAL A 403 -16.86 7.70 2.09
N GLY A 404 -16.22 6.82 2.85
CA GLY A 404 -15.19 7.18 3.82
C GLY A 404 -13.95 7.81 3.17
N LEU A 405 -13.46 7.23 2.06
CA LEU A 405 -12.33 7.77 1.30
C LEU A 405 -12.65 9.15 0.73
N ARG A 406 -13.86 9.33 0.18
CA ARG A 406 -14.33 10.61 -0.35
C ARG A 406 -14.43 11.66 0.74
N TRP A 407 -15.06 11.30 1.85
CA TRP A 407 -15.23 12.18 3.01
C TRP A 407 -13.87 12.62 3.56
N CYS A 408 -12.94 11.68 3.76
CA CYS A 408 -11.57 11.97 4.18
C CYS A 408 -10.82 12.87 3.19
N TYR A 409 -10.97 12.67 1.88
CA TYR A 409 -10.34 13.56 0.89
C TYR A 409 -10.88 14.99 1.00
N GLU A 410 -12.21 15.17 1.03
CA GLU A 410 -12.83 16.49 1.12
C GLU A 410 -12.55 17.22 2.44
N LEU A 411 -12.28 16.44 3.49
CA LEU A 411 -11.75 16.90 4.77
C LEU A 411 -10.36 17.54 4.62
N PHE A 412 -9.43 16.87 3.93
CA PHE A 412 -8.07 17.38 3.75
C PHE A 412 -7.94 18.43 2.65
N ARG A 413 -8.81 18.41 1.64
CA ARG A 413 -8.76 19.29 0.46
C ARG A 413 -8.47 20.76 0.77
N PRO A 414 -9.10 21.42 1.77
CA PRO A 414 -8.84 22.82 2.08
C PRO A 414 -7.44 23.10 2.61
N VAL A 415 -6.76 22.09 3.17
CA VAL A 415 -5.46 22.25 3.85
C VAL A 415 -4.30 21.64 3.07
N LEU A 416 -4.54 20.99 1.93
CA LEU A 416 -3.49 20.35 1.12
C LEU A 416 -2.39 21.32 0.65
N HIS A 417 -2.69 22.61 0.52
CA HIS A 417 -1.71 23.63 0.14
C HIS A 417 -0.74 23.98 1.29
N THR A 418 -1.02 23.55 2.52
CA THR A 418 -0.17 23.76 3.69
C THR A 418 0.78 22.58 3.87
N ALA A 419 1.99 22.82 4.40
CA ALA A 419 2.94 21.74 4.69
C ALA A 419 2.35 20.70 5.64
N SER A 420 1.67 21.13 6.72
CA SER A 420 0.98 20.21 7.66
C SER A 420 -0.08 19.35 6.98
N GLY A 421 -0.94 19.98 6.16
CA GLY A 421 -2.02 19.29 5.47
C GLY A 421 -1.52 18.31 4.42
N ALA A 422 -0.52 18.70 3.61
CA ALA A 422 0.10 17.83 2.62
C ALA A 422 0.78 16.62 3.27
N SER A 423 1.57 16.82 4.32
CA SER A 423 2.27 15.71 5.02
C SER A 423 1.29 14.78 5.73
N LEU A 424 0.32 15.32 6.46
CA LEU A 424 -0.70 14.48 7.12
C LEU A 424 -1.52 13.71 6.09
N TYR A 425 -1.94 14.36 5.00
CA TYR A 425 -2.66 13.70 3.92
C TYR A 425 -1.86 12.55 3.32
N ALA A 426 -0.59 12.81 2.96
CA ALA A 426 0.25 11.81 2.33
C ALA A 426 0.49 10.61 3.25
N VAL A 427 0.82 10.83 4.52
CA VAL A 427 1.16 9.75 5.45
C VAL A 427 -0.08 9.01 5.99
N THR A 428 -1.27 9.60 5.91
CA THR A 428 -2.51 8.96 6.42
C THR A 428 -3.35 8.41 5.27
N LEU A 429 -3.88 9.27 4.40
CA LEU A 429 -4.91 8.87 3.45
C LEU A 429 -4.36 7.97 2.35
N ILE A 430 -3.11 8.17 1.90
CA ILE A 430 -2.52 7.32 0.86
C ILE A 430 -2.30 5.89 1.38
N PRO A 431 -1.60 5.65 2.52
CA PRO A 431 -1.52 4.31 3.12
C PRO A 431 -2.88 3.73 3.45
N VAL A 432 -3.83 4.51 3.97
CA VAL A 432 -5.18 4.03 4.26
C VAL A 432 -5.84 3.47 3.00
N SER A 433 -5.79 4.22 1.90
CA SER A 433 -6.36 3.80 0.62
C SER A 433 -5.67 2.54 0.10
N TRP A 434 -4.35 2.49 0.17
CA TRP A 434 -3.59 1.34 -0.30
C TRP A 434 -3.82 0.08 0.55
N THR A 435 -3.66 0.19 1.86
CA THR A 435 -3.70 -0.94 2.80
C THR A 435 -5.11 -1.50 2.96
N THR A 436 -6.15 -0.66 2.92
CA THR A 436 -7.53 -1.14 2.95
C THR A 436 -7.83 -2.01 1.73
N ILE A 437 -7.41 -1.56 0.55
CA ILE A 437 -7.71 -2.26 -0.70
C ILE A 437 -6.89 -3.54 -0.83
N THR A 438 -5.59 -3.47 -0.56
CA THR A 438 -4.66 -4.56 -0.86
C THR A 438 -4.45 -5.53 0.31
N GLY A 439 -4.61 -5.05 1.54
CA GLY A 439 -4.34 -5.77 2.77
C GLY A 439 -5.61 -6.19 3.50
N GLY A 440 -6.19 -5.26 4.24
CA GLY A 440 -7.41 -5.46 5.02
C GLY A 440 -7.60 -4.36 6.06
N PHE A 441 -8.79 -4.29 6.64
CA PHE A 441 -9.19 -3.19 7.50
C PHE A 441 -8.35 -3.11 8.79
N SER A 442 -8.15 -4.23 9.49
CA SER A 442 -7.32 -4.23 10.71
C SER A 442 -5.88 -3.80 10.42
N GLN A 443 -5.30 -4.19 9.28
CA GLN A 443 -3.96 -3.74 8.90
C GLN A 443 -3.92 -2.23 8.62
N MET A 444 -4.97 -1.69 8.00
CA MET A 444 -5.13 -0.26 7.79
C MET A 444 -5.24 0.49 9.13
N MET A 445 -6.05 0.01 10.08
CA MET A 445 -6.18 0.64 11.41
C MET A 445 -4.84 0.67 12.15
N VAL A 446 -4.09 -0.44 12.09
CA VAL A 446 -2.74 -0.50 12.69
C VAL A 446 -1.79 0.48 12.02
N ALA A 447 -1.77 0.53 10.67
CA ALA A 447 -0.94 1.48 9.93
C ALA A 447 -1.29 2.93 10.29
N LEU A 448 -2.59 3.26 10.39
CA LEU A 448 -3.07 4.58 10.75
C LEU A 448 -2.67 4.96 12.19
N GLY A 449 -2.86 4.07 13.16
CA GLY A 449 -2.48 4.31 14.55
C GLY A 449 -0.98 4.55 14.71
N VAL A 450 -0.17 3.74 14.02
CA VAL A 450 1.30 3.87 14.00
C VAL A 450 1.74 5.18 13.32
N ALA A 451 1.04 5.63 12.29
CA ALA A 451 1.39 6.82 11.55
C ALA A 451 0.93 8.12 12.25
N VAL A 452 -0.33 8.19 12.68
CA VAL A 452 -0.95 9.43 13.17
C VAL A 452 -0.38 9.88 14.51
N VAL A 453 -0.18 8.96 15.45
CA VAL A 453 0.21 9.33 16.83
C VAL A 453 1.57 10.03 16.87
N PRO A 454 2.66 9.48 16.28
CA PRO A 454 3.94 10.17 16.23
C PRO A 454 3.86 11.48 15.45
N LEU A 455 3.10 11.51 14.36
CA LEU A 455 2.98 12.71 13.53
C LEU A 455 2.31 13.87 14.23
N LEU A 456 1.22 13.63 14.95
CA LEU A 456 0.58 14.68 15.74
C LEU A 456 1.55 15.21 16.81
N ALA A 457 2.28 14.33 17.50
CA ALA A 457 3.29 14.73 18.48
C ALA A 457 4.38 15.62 17.85
N ILE A 458 4.89 15.24 16.67
CA ILE A 458 5.89 16.03 15.93
C ILE A 458 5.34 17.41 15.55
N ILE A 459 4.11 17.48 15.00
CA ILE A 459 3.51 18.76 14.60
C ILE A 459 3.34 19.68 15.81
N PHE A 460 2.84 19.15 16.93
CA PHE A 460 2.67 19.94 18.14
C PHE A 460 4.01 20.46 18.69
N PHE A 461 5.07 19.66 18.62
CA PHE A 461 6.39 20.04 19.09
C PHE A 461 7.07 21.09 18.21
N VAL A 462 7.06 20.90 16.88
CA VAL A 462 7.79 21.74 15.92
C VAL A 462 7.13 23.11 15.73
N ARG A 463 5.84 23.22 16.03
CA ARG A 463 5.07 24.45 15.89
C ARG A 463 5.66 25.61 16.72
N VAL A 464 5.82 26.75 16.07
CA VAL A 464 6.12 28.02 16.74
C VAL A 464 4.79 28.73 17.02
N ARG A 465 4.55 29.14 18.27
CA ARG A 465 3.46 30.07 18.57
C ARG A 465 3.81 31.40 17.91
N GLN A 466 3.01 31.84 16.93
CA GLN A 466 3.05 33.25 16.57
C GLN A 466 2.59 34.01 17.81
N GLY A 467 3.45 34.89 18.35
CA GLY A 467 3.02 35.84 19.36
C GLY A 467 1.83 36.66 18.81
N PRO A 468 1.01 37.28 19.69
CA PRO A 468 -0.03 38.18 19.23
C PRO A 468 0.61 39.16 18.25
N ARG A 469 0.09 39.21 17.02
CA ARG A 469 0.51 40.25 16.05
C ARG A 469 0.30 41.56 16.80
N SER A 470 1.37 42.27 17.13
CA SER A 470 1.25 43.66 17.53
C SER A 470 0.58 44.34 16.34
N HIS A 471 -0.68 44.72 16.52
CA HIS A 471 -1.32 45.70 15.66
C HIS A 471 -0.49 46.97 15.84
N ALA A 472 0.55 47.12 15.01
CA ALA A 472 1.21 48.40 14.83
C ALA A 472 0.19 49.28 14.12
N VAL A 473 -0.32 50.24 14.90
CA VAL A 473 -1.19 51.33 14.51
C VAL A 473 -0.48 52.24 13.52
#